data_AF-A0A2U1PWY9-F1
#
_entry.id   AF-A0A2U1PWY9-F1
#
_cell.length_a   1.000
_cell.length_b   1.000
_cell.length_c   1.000
_cell.angle_alpha   90.00
_cell.angle_beta   90.00
_cell.angle_gamma   90.00
#
_symmetry.space_group_name_H-M   'P 1'
#
loop_
_entity.id
_entity.type
_entity.pdbx_description
1 polymer ?
#
loop_
_entity_poly.entity_id
_entity_poly.type
_entity_poly.pdbx_seq_one_letter_code
_entity_poly.pdbx_strand_id
1 'polypeptide(L)'
;MQATINSNAVKNHEKHMGQDMCVFISNFGVTEYDAKDAFVVKHDYKISFYKMTKVKKYDEFSGPVYRFDFKSFTDLLQEKKDFIIAYDLIGDITSCVNIESMEEAKGKQKRFIRIEMQDTMGNKIQNVTLWGAYANQLDDYLGDRSALGHVVLII
;
A
#
# COMPACT_ATOMS: atom_id res chain seq x y z
N MET A 1 -8.84 5.35 8.36
CA MET A 1 -9.92 5.98 7.59
C MET A 1 -9.39 6.31 6.20
N GLN A 2 -10.13 6.00 5.14
CA GLN A 2 -9.75 6.33 3.75
C GLN A 2 -10.47 7.59 3.28
N ALA A 3 -9.84 8.36 2.41
CA ALA A 3 -10.46 9.48 1.69
C ALA A 3 -10.35 9.29 0.18
N THR A 4 -11.38 9.66 -0.57
CA THR A 4 -11.42 9.61 -2.03
C THR A 4 -11.79 10.96 -2.62
N ILE A 5 -11.11 11.33 -3.71
CA ILE A 5 -11.34 12.57 -4.45
C ILE A 5 -11.87 12.21 -5.83
N ASN A 6 -13.04 12.77 -6.18
CA ASN A 6 -13.58 12.62 -7.52
C ASN A 6 -12.61 13.24 -8.54
N SER A 7 -12.43 12.60 -9.70
CA SER A 7 -11.51 13.03 -10.76
C SER A 7 -11.64 14.52 -11.12
N ASN A 8 -12.87 15.05 -11.11
CA ASN A 8 -13.15 16.46 -11.41
C ASN A 8 -12.61 17.44 -10.36
N ALA A 9 -12.34 16.98 -9.13
CA ALA A 9 -11.84 17.79 -8.03
C ALA A 9 -10.34 17.58 -7.74
N VAL A 10 -9.68 16.60 -8.36
CA VAL A 10 -8.26 16.26 -8.12
C VAL A 10 -7.37 17.48 -8.29
N LYS A 11 -7.50 18.21 -9.40
CA LYS A 11 -6.68 19.40 -9.70
C LYS A 11 -6.75 20.48 -8.61
N ASN A 12 -7.85 20.57 -7.88
CA ASN A 12 -8.03 21.58 -6.83
C ASN A 12 -7.28 21.22 -5.54
N HIS A 13 -6.97 19.93 -5.34
CA HIS A 13 -6.43 19.42 -4.10
C HIS A 13 -5.04 18.81 -4.24
N GLU A 14 -4.58 18.51 -5.45
CA GLU A 14 -3.30 17.85 -5.77
C GLU A 14 -2.10 18.44 -5.02
N LYS A 15 -2.00 19.77 -4.93
CA LYS A 15 -0.91 20.45 -4.20
C LYS A 15 -0.86 20.19 -2.69
N HIS A 16 -1.92 19.63 -2.11
CA HIS A 16 -2.01 19.26 -0.71
C HIS A 16 -2.03 17.73 -0.53
N MET A 17 -1.79 16.97 -1.60
CA MET A 17 -1.78 15.51 -1.60
C MET A 17 -0.35 15.05 -1.83
N GLY A 18 0.21 14.39 -0.83
CA GLY A 18 1.50 13.73 -0.92
C GLY A 18 1.72 12.86 0.30
N GLN A 19 2.59 11.88 0.15
CA GLN A 19 3.02 11.05 1.27
C GLN A 19 3.63 11.93 2.36
N ASP A 20 3.37 11.58 3.62
CA ASP A 20 3.83 12.28 4.83
C ASP A 20 3.35 13.74 5.00
N MET A 21 2.46 14.23 4.14
CA MET A 21 1.80 15.51 4.35
C MET A 21 0.68 15.38 5.39
N CYS A 22 0.64 16.30 6.36
CA CYS A 22 -0.52 16.45 7.24
C CYS A 22 -1.41 17.61 6.82
N VAL A 23 -2.71 17.36 6.80
CA VAL A 23 -3.72 18.31 6.35
C VAL A 23 -4.94 18.29 7.26
N PHE A 24 -5.54 19.46 7.43
CA PHE A 24 -6.87 19.62 7.97
C PHE A 24 -7.90 19.60 6.83
N ILE A 25 -8.88 18.71 6.94
CA ILE A 25 -9.95 18.54 5.95
C ILE A 25 -11.29 18.91 6.60
N SER A 26 -12.10 19.73 5.93
CA SER A 26 -13.45 20.07 6.37
C SER A 26 -14.43 20.15 5.21
N ASN A 27 -15.74 20.17 5.52
CA ASN A 27 -16.83 20.16 4.55
C ASN A 27 -16.71 18.98 3.57
N PHE A 28 -16.48 17.78 4.12
CA PHE A 28 -16.35 16.54 3.39
C PHE A 28 -17.58 15.64 3.61
N GLY A 29 -17.78 14.70 2.70
CA GLY A 29 -18.89 13.75 2.74
C GLY A 29 -18.43 12.49 3.44
N VAL A 30 -19.35 11.80 4.09
CA VAL A 30 -19.11 10.48 4.68
C VAL A 30 -20.03 9.50 3.97
N THR A 31 -19.44 8.44 3.43
CA THR A 31 -20.16 7.41 2.68
C THR A 31 -19.74 6.04 3.19
N GLU A 32 -20.65 5.08 3.23
CA GLU A 32 -20.33 3.69 3.55
C GLU A 32 -19.49 3.08 2.43
N TYR A 33 -18.71 2.04 2.76
CA TYR A 33 -18.06 1.22 1.75
C TYR A 33 -19.10 0.37 1.02
N ASP A 34 -18.97 0.26 -0.31
CA ASP A 34 -19.73 -0.73 -1.05
C ASP A 34 -19.15 -2.12 -0.78
N ALA A 35 -19.98 -3.16 -0.72
CA ALA A 35 -19.53 -4.54 -0.48
C ALA A 35 -18.52 -5.08 -1.53
N LYS A 36 -18.28 -4.34 -2.62
CA LYS A 36 -17.32 -4.66 -3.69
C LYS A 36 -15.98 -3.94 -3.53
N ASP A 37 -15.89 -2.95 -2.63
CA ASP A 37 -14.65 -2.24 -2.38
C ASP A 37 -13.70 -3.15 -1.59
N ALA A 38 -12.44 -3.27 -2.04
CA ALA A 38 -11.42 -3.93 -1.24
C ALA A 38 -11.19 -3.11 0.03
N PHE A 39 -11.38 -3.73 1.19
CA PHE A 39 -11.19 -3.08 2.49
C PHE A 39 -9.70 -2.91 2.77
N VAL A 40 -9.12 -1.83 2.24
CA VAL A 40 -7.73 -1.46 2.56
C VAL A 40 -7.64 -0.89 3.97
N VAL A 41 -8.73 -0.35 4.51
CA VAL A 41 -8.80 0.18 5.87
C VAL A 41 -9.99 -0.40 6.60
N LYS A 42 -9.78 -0.89 7.82
CA LYS A 42 -10.82 -1.41 8.71
C LYS A 42 -11.67 -0.27 9.30
N HIS A 43 -12.58 0.26 8.49
CA HIS A 43 -13.52 1.30 8.89
C HIS A 43 -14.78 1.22 8.02
N ASP A 44 -15.97 1.38 8.60
CA ASP A 44 -17.24 1.18 7.86
C ASP A 44 -17.54 2.32 6.87
N TYR A 45 -16.90 3.46 7.08
CA TYR A 45 -17.09 4.67 6.28
C TYR A 45 -15.79 5.18 5.63
N LYS A 46 -15.93 5.82 4.47
CA LYS A 46 -14.89 6.57 3.76
C LYS A 46 -15.28 8.04 3.62
N ILE A 47 -14.26 8.91 3.59
CA ILE A 47 -14.42 10.34 3.32
C ILE A 47 -14.50 10.55 1.80
N SER A 48 -15.48 11.31 1.34
CA SER A 48 -15.64 11.70 -0.07
C SER A 48 -15.48 13.21 -0.24
N PHE A 49 -14.55 13.62 -1.10
CA PHE A 49 -14.34 15.03 -1.40
C PHE A 49 -15.31 15.49 -2.49
N TYR A 50 -15.89 16.67 -2.29
CA TYR A 50 -16.76 17.32 -3.26
C TYR A 50 -16.41 18.81 -3.37
N LYS A 51 -17.11 19.56 -4.22
CA LYS A 51 -16.73 20.92 -4.64
C LYS A 51 -16.44 21.90 -3.48
N MET A 52 -17.10 21.75 -2.33
CA MET A 52 -16.91 22.65 -1.18
C MET A 52 -16.00 22.08 -0.08
N THR A 53 -15.40 20.91 -0.29
CA THR A 53 -14.39 20.35 0.62
C THR A 53 -13.19 21.28 0.68
N LYS A 54 -12.75 21.59 1.90
CA LYS A 54 -11.62 22.48 2.17
C LYS A 54 -10.47 21.65 2.70
N VAL A 55 -9.28 21.88 2.16
CA VAL A 55 -8.03 21.25 2.61
C VAL A 55 -7.06 22.37 2.97
N LYS A 56 -6.45 22.30 4.14
CA LYS A 56 -5.42 23.22 4.61
C LYS A 56 -4.22 22.41 5.11
N LYS A 57 -3.01 22.88 4.84
CA LYS A 57 -1.80 22.31 5.42
C LYS A 57 -1.86 22.41 6.96
N TYR A 58 -1.41 21.37 7.64
CA TYR A 58 -1.31 21.34 9.09
C TYR A 58 0.05 20.75 9.48
N ASP A 59 0.88 21.55 10.14
CA ASP A 59 2.29 21.17 10.40
C ASP A 59 2.51 20.60 11.81
N GLU A 60 1.50 20.64 12.67
CA GLU A 60 1.62 20.33 14.11
C GLU A 60 0.97 18.99 14.49
N PHE A 61 1.02 17.99 13.60
CA PHE A 61 0.46 16.69 13.92
C PHE A 61 1.34 15.93 14.91
N SER A 62 0.81 15.74 16.13
CA SER A 62 1.49 15.04 17.22
C SER A 62 1.10 13.55 17.35
N GLY A 63 0.44 12.98 16.34
CA GLY A 63 0.03 11.58 16.33
C GLY A 63 1.07 10.65 15.70
N PRO A 64 0.85 9.33 15.75
CA PRO A 64 1.70 8.37 15.05
C PRO A 64 1.65 8.62 13.53
N VAL A 65 2.81 8.75 12.90
CA VAL A 65 2.97 9.00 11.45
C VAL A 65 2.43 7.82 10.64
N TYR A 66 2.76 6.60 11.06
CA TYR A 66 2.25 5.36 10.49
C TYR A 66 1.45 4.59 11.56
N ARG A 67 0.36 3.96 11.14
CA ARG A 67 -0.48 3.10 12.00
C ARG A 67 -0.58 1.71 11.39
N PHE A 68 0.52 0.95 11.49
CA PHE A 68 0.54 -0.44 11.06
C PHE A 68 -0.18 -1.33 12.09
N ASP A 69 -0.97 -2.27 11.59
CA ASP A 69 -1.60 -3.37 12.33
C ASP A 69 -1.06 -4.70 11.79
N PHE A 70 0.19 -5.02 12.17
CA PHE A 70 0.92 -6.13 11.59
C PHE A 70 0.28 -7.48 11.88
N LYS A 71 0.02 -8.24 10.82
CA LYS A 71 -0.41 -9.63 10.93
C LYS A 71 0.79 -10.57 10.95
N SER A 72 0.78 -11.53 11.88
CA SER A 72 1.83 -12.56 11.94
C SER A 72 1.75 -13.49 10.72
N PHE A 73 2.89 -14.00 10.26
CA PHE A 73 2.90 -14.93 9.12
C PHE A 73 2.26 -16.26 9.50
N THR A 74 2.39 -16.67 10.77
CA THR A 74 1.71 -17.87 11.29
C THR A 74 0.20 -17.77 11.12
N ASP A 75 -0.40 -16.64 11.54
CA ASP A 75 -1.85 -16.44 11.44
C ASP A 75 -2.30 -16.30 9.98
N LEU A 76 -1.50 -15.64 9.15
CA LEU A 76 -1.78 -15.49 7.72
C LEU A 76 -1.83 -16.85 7.01
N LEU A 77 -0.84 -17.71 7.27
CA LEU A 77 -0.72 -19.02 6.60
C LEU A 77 -1.80 -20.03 7.03
N GLN A 78 -2.40 -19.85 8.22
CA GLN A 78 -3.48 -20.71 8.70
C GLN A 78 -4.87 -20.25 8.24
N GLU A 79 -4.97 -19.03 7.72
CA GLU A 79 -6.23 -18.42 7.38
C GLU A 79 -6.81 -18.98 6.08
N LYS A 80 -8.09 -19.35 6.13
CA LYS A 80 -8.88 -19.74 4.96
C LYS A 80 -9.98 -18.70 4.78
N LYS A 81 -9.75 -17.73 3.91
CA LYS A 81 -10.74 -16.70 3.59
C LYS A 81 -10.92 -16.59 2.08
N ASP A 82 -12.18 -16.53 1.66
CA ASP A 82 -12.59 -16.51 0.26
C ASP A 82 -12.74 -15.08 -0.30
N PHE A 83 -12.19 -14.08 0.38
CA PHE A 83 -12.30 -12.68 -0.01
C PHE A 83 -10.94 -11.96 0.03
N ILE A 84 -10.82 -10.90 -0.78
CA ILE A 84 -9.62 -10.07 -0.89
C ILE A 84 -9.53 -9.18 0.36
N ILE A 85 -8.40 -9.28 1.08
CA ILE A 85 -8.16 -8.57 2.34
C ILE A 85 -6.79 -7.90 2.28
N ALA A 86 -6.69 -6.70 2.85
CA ALA A 86 -5.42 -6.04 3.09
C ALA A 86 -4.88 -6.39 4.47
N TYR A 87 -3.57 -6.66 4.54
CA TYR A 87 -2.83 -6.89 5.77
C TYR A 87 -1.58 -6.05 5.74
N ASP A 88 -1.20 -5.51 6.90
CA ASP A 88 0.14 -4.96 7.08
C ASP A 88 1.06 -6.13 7.42
N LEU A 89 2.15 -6.30 6.67
CA LEU A 89 3.15 -7.35 6.89
C LEU A 89 4.55 -6.73 7.00
N ILE A 90 5.38 -7.36 7.82
CA ILE A 90 6.79 -7.01 7.97
C ILE A 90 7.63 -8.29 7.97
N GLY A 91 8.72 -8.28 7.20
CA GLY A 91 9.64 -9.41 7.14
C GLY A 91 10.88 -9.13 6.30
N ASP A 92 11.87 -10.00 6.44
CA ASP A 92 13.10 -9.97 5.65
C ASP A 92 12.87 -10.59 4.28
N ILE A 93 13.38 -9.95 3.23
CA ILE A 93 13.43 -10.55 1.89
C ILE A 93 14.53 -11.61 1.88
N THR A 94 14.14 -12.89 1.74
CA THR A 94 15.08 -14.03 1.69
C THR A 94 15.42 -14.47 0.28
N SER A 95 14.57 -14.14 -0.69
CA SER A 95 14.78 -14.45 -2.10
C SER A 95 14.01 -13.47 -2.97
N CYS A 96 14.56 -13.19 -4.14
CA CYS A 96 13.95 -12.34 -5.15
C CYS A 96 14.20 -12.94 -6.54
N VAL A 97 13.13 -13.04 -7.33
CA VAL A 97 13.24 -13.38 -8.76
C VAL A 97 13.57 -12.11 -9.54
N ASN A 98 14.20 -12.26 -10.70
CA ASN A 98 14.44 -11.12 -11.60
C ASN A 98 13.12 -10.45 -12.00
N ILE A 99 13.19 -9.16 -12.33
CA ILE A 99 12.03 -8.42 -12.83
C ILE A 99 11.50 -9.06 -14.12
N GLU A 100 10.20 -9.30 -14.14
CA GLU A 100 9.46 -9.88 -15.26
C GLU A 100 8.48 -8.84 -15.81
N SER A 101 7.98 -9.05 -17.04
CA SER A 101 6.95 -8.21 -17.66
C SER A 101 5.80 -9.06 -18.17
N MET A 102 4.57 -8.61 -17.91
CA MET A 102 3.35 -9.20 -18.43
C MET A 102 2.61 -8.21 -19.33
N GLU A 103 2.07 -8.68 -20.45
CA GLU A 103 1.20 -7.87 -21.30
C GLU A 103 -0.15 -7.66 -20.61
N GLU A 104 -0.54 -6.41 -20.40
CA GLU A 104 -1.90 -6.03 -20.05
C GLU A 104 -2.78 -5.84 -21.30
N ALA A 105 -4.09 -5.86 -21.08
CA ALA A 105 -5.06 -5.47 -22.10
C ALA A 105 -4.69 -4.10 -22.70
N LYS A 106 -4.75 -4.00 -24.04
CA LYS A 106 -4.34 -2.83 -24.84
C LYS A 106 -2.83 -2.66 -25.04
N GLY A 107 -2.04 -3.73 -24.89
CA GLY A 107 -0.62 -3.75 -25.29
C GLY A 107 0.32 -2.97 -24.38
N LYS A 108 -0.13 -2.60 -23.18
CA LYS A 108 0.74 -2.02 -22.16
C LYS A 108 1.49 -3.15 -21.45
N GLN A 109 2.78 -2.98 -21.22
CA GLN A 109 3.57 -3.91 -20.41
C GLN A 109 3.52 -3.49 -18.95
N LYS A 110 3.28 -4.45 -18.06
CA LYS A 110 3.35 -4.23 -16.61
C LYS A 110 4.43 -5.11 -16.01
N ARG A 111 5.40 -4.45 -15.39
CA ARG A 111 6.53 -5.10 -14.73
C ARG A 111 6.15 -5.58 -13.33
N PHE A 112 6.75 -6.68 -12.90
CA PHE A 112 6.61 -7.18 -11.54
C PHE A 112 7.84 -7.95 -11.08
N ILE A 113 7.99 -8.08 -9.77
CA ILE A 113 8.99 -8.91 -9.10
C ILE A 113 8.27 -9.81 -8.10
N ARG A 114 8.69 -11.07 -8.02
CA ARG A 114 8.28 -12.01 -6.97
C ARG A 114 9.37 -12.15 -5.93
N ILE A 115 8.99 -12.05 -4.66
CA ILE A 115 9.88 -12.22 -3.52
C ILE A 115 9.38 -13.31 -2.57
N GLU A 116 10.31 -13.84 -1.79
CA GLU A 116 10.04 -14.60 -0.57
C GLU A 116 10.36 -13.71 0.63
N MET A 117 9.45 -13.66 1.60
CA MET A 117 9.63 -12.97 2.87
C MET A 117 9.71 -13.97 4.01
N GLN A 118 10.50 -13.67 5.03
CA GLN A 118 10.61 -14.45 6.26
C GLN A 118 10.41 -13.57 7.50
N ASP A 119 9.67 -14.06 8.48
CA ASP A 119 9.54 -13.41 9.79
C ASP A 119 10.65 -13.85 10.77
N THR A 120 10.69 -13.22 11.94
CA THR A 120 11.68 -13.53 12.99
C THR A 120 11.55 -14.94 13.58
N MET A 121 10.42 -15.62 13.33
CA MET A 121 10.18 -17.00 13.76
C MET A 121 10.59 -18.02 12.68
N GLY A 122 11.08 -17.55 11.53
CA GLY A 122 11.49 -18.37 10.41
C GLY A 122 10.36 -18.79 9.48
N ASN A 123 9.12 -18.35 9.72
CA ASN A 123 7.99 -18.61 8.82
C ASN A 123 8.20 -17.86 7.51
N LYS A 124 7.82 -18.49 6.39
CA LYS A 124 8.04 -17.93 5.06
C LYS A 124 6.74 -17.70 4.32
N ILE A 125 6.63 -16.56 3.65
CA ILE A 125 5.59 -16.28 2.66
C ILE A 125 6.25 -16.21 1.29
N GLN A 126 5.74 -17.02 0.36
CA GLN A 126 6.24 -17.10 -1.01
C GLN A 126 5.32 -16.36 -1.97
N ASN A 127 5.85 -16.02 -3.14
CA ASN A 127 5.11 -15.39 -4.25
C ASN A 127 4.49 -14.01 -3.91
N VAL A 128 5.08 -13.28 -2.95
CA VAL A 128 4.72 -11.88 -2.72
C VAL A 128 5.13 -11.10 -3.98
N THR A 129 4.16 -10.44 -4.63
CA THR A 129 4.38 -9.82 -5.94
C THR A 129 4.28 -8.30 -5.84
N LEU A 130 5.39 -7.61 -6.11
CA LEU A 130 5.42 -6.15 -6.27
C LEU A 130 5.21 -5.81 -7.75
N TRP A 131 4.42 -4.77 -8.02
CA TRP A 131 4.05 -4.37 -9.39
C TRP A 131 4.49 -2.95 -9.71
N GLY A 132 4.77 -2.70 -11.00
CA GLY A 132 4.97 -1.37 -11.55
C GLY A 132 6.13 -0.62 -10.89
N ALA A 133 5.85 0.57 -10.36
CA ALA A 133 6.87 1.42 -9.75
C ALA A 133 7.59 0.74 -8.58
N TYR A 134 6.88 -0.02 -7.74
CA TYR A 134 7.49 -0.73 -6.61
C TYR A 134 8.40 -1.87 -7.06
N ALA A 135 8.06 -2.54 -8.16
CA ALA A 135 8.94 -3.55 -8.75
C ALA A 135 10.25 -2.89 -9.25
N ASN A 136 10.15 -1.79 -9.99
CA ASN A 136 11.33 -1.08 -10.48
C ASN A 136 12.19 -0.55 -9.32
N GLN A 137 11.57 0.05 -8.29
CA GLN A 137 12.30 0.55 -7.11
C GLN A 137 13.06 -0.56 -6.39
N LEU A 138 12.45 -1.74 -6.21
CA LEU A 138 13.14 -2.87 -5.60
C LEU A 138 14.25 -3.40 -6.51
N ASP A 139 14.04 -3.51 -7.83
CA ASP A 139 15.07 -3.95 -8.79
C ASP A 139 16.29 -3.02 -8.77
N ASP A 140 16.05 -1.72 -8.82
CA ASP A 140 17.08 -0.68 -8.75
C ASP A 140 17.85 -0.75 -7.43
N TYR A 141 17.14 -0.98 -6.32
CA TYR A 141 17.75 -1.12 -5.00
C TYR A 141 18.57 -2.41 -4.85
N LEU A 142 18.09 -3.52 -5.43
CA LEU A 142 18.72 -4.83 -5.31
C LEU A 142 20.03 -4.96 -6.10
N GLY A 143 20.33 -4.03 -7.02
CA GLY A 143 21.64 -3.77 -7.63
C GLY A 143 22.62 -4.96 -7.68
N ASP A 144 23.79 -4.82 -7.04
CA ASP A 144 24.70 -5.93 -6.78
C ASP A 144 24.27 -6.64 -5.48
N ARG A 145 23.46 -7.69 -5.68
CA ARG A 145 22.84 -8.51 -4.62
C ARG A 145 23.83 -9.10 -3.61
N SER A 146 25.13 -9.11 -3.91
CA SER A 146 26.17 -9.62 -3.03
C SER A 146 26.56 -8.69 -1.88
N ALA A 147 26.22 -7.40 -1.95
CA ALA A 147 26.55 -6.39 -0.93
C ALA A 147 25.39 -6.08 0.03
N LEU A 148 24.19 -6.56 -0.28
CA LEU A 148 22.98 -6.28 0.51
C LEU A 148 22.90 -7.27 1.67
N GLY A 149 22.95 -6.74 2.90
CA GLY A 149 22.63 -7.49 4.11
C GLY A 149 21.12 -7.78 4.20
N HIS A 150 20.55 -7.70 5.40
CA HIS A 150 19.12 -7.89 5.60
C HIS A 150 18.32 -6.74 4.98
N VAL A 151 17.39 -7.06 4.09
CA VAL A 151 16.44 -6.10 3.51
C VAL A 151 15.06 -6.38 4.09
N VAL A 152 14.57 -5.48 4.93
CA VAL A 152 13.22 -5.56 5.51
C VAL A 152 12.23 -4.89 4.57
N LEU A 153 11.13 -5.57 4.27
CA LEU A 153 9.99 -5.01 3.55
C LEU A 153 8.81 -4.82 4.51
N ILE A 154 8.20 -3.64 4.44
CA ILE A 154 6.92 -3.31 5.07
C ILE A 154 5.93 -3.08 3.93
N ILE A 155 4.85 -3.87 3.90
CA ILE A 155 3.79 -3.84 2.88
C ILE A 155 2.42 -3.81 3.51
#